data_AF-A0A5E3XQV0-F1
#
_entry.id   AF-A0A5E3XQV0-F1
#
_cell.length_a   1.000
_cell.length_b   1.000
_cell.length_c   1.000
_cell.angle_alpha   90.00
_cell.angle_beta   90.00
_cell.angle_gamma   90.00
#
_symmetry.space_group_name_H-M   'P 1'
#
loop_
_entity.id
_entity.type
_entity.pdbx_description
1 polymer ?
#
loop_
_entity_poly.entity_id
_entity_poly.type
_entity_poly.pdbx_seq_one_letter_code
_entity_poly.pdbx_strand_id
1 'polypeptide(L)'
;MSAVSTKPMSMATNLTEEIALAVAQCSDLNATATTCYPTNQTRLAQGDQDVWFVWNSRMPELTQTNQVDIQLFRVDDNGTSREVYEWNGRYNPTGGEAGQLSIPIYTVLSSLDEYWTGRLRIVPLYFAIGQANARNEQPQATFELVQRIPLPLSSPSATSTPTASAPASANSQSSAPHLSAGVVVGAVLGGASAMILLLMAAWSFRRRRHTATEPDSLNVEMVDWRLESETSSIFSKDDEDMKASVHSTTA
;
A
#
# COMPACT_ATOMS: atom_id res chain seq x y z
N MET A 1 -21.75 -20.71 35.22
CA MET A 1 -20.84 -19.59 34.91
C MET A 1 -19.73 -20.14 34.05
N SER A 2 -19.86 -20.06 32.72
CA SER A 2 -18.87 -20.60 31.79
C SER A 2 -17.72 -19.61 31.65
N ALA A 3 -16.51 -20.05 31.97
CA ALA A 3 -15.30 -19.25 31.82
C ALA A 3 -14.99 -19.09 30.33
N VAL A 4 -15.09 -17.87 29.81
CA VAL A 4 -14.62 -17.52 28.47
C VAL A 4 -13.10 -17.60 28.50
N SER A 5 -12.56 -18.65 27.88
CA SER A 5 -11.12 -18.85 27.72
C SER A 5 -10.62 -17.92 26.61
N THR A 6 -10.18 -16.72 26.99
CA THR A 6 -9.42 -15.84 26.11
C THR A 6 -7.97 -16.36 26.05
N LYS A 7 -7.75 -17.36 25.20
CA LYS A 7 -6.40 -17.78 24.83
C LYS A 7 -5.68 -16.58 24.22
N PRO A 8 -4.58 -16.08 24.82
CA PRO A 8 -3.84 -14.98 24.23
C PRO A 8 -3.27 -15.47 22.90
N MET A 9 -3.80 -14.94 21.79
CA MET A 9 -3.23 -15.14 20.46
C MET A 9 -1.87 -14.45 20.44
N SER A 10 -0.85 -15.20 20.84
CA SER A 10 0.52 -14.94 20.42
C SER A 10 0.58 -15.33 18.94
N MET A 11 0.41 -14.34 18.06
CA MET A 11 0.66 -14.51 16.64
C MET A 11 1.46 -13.31 16.17
N ALA A 12 2.77 -13.49 16.02
CA ALA A 12 3.45 -12.83 14.93
C ALA A 12 2.95 -13.51 13.65
N THR A 13 1.72 -13.20 13.24
CA THR A 13 1.19 -13.63 11.95
C THR A 13 2.08 -12.99 10.89
N ASN A 14 2.38 -13.75 9.84
CA ASN A 14 3.18 -13.23 8.76
C ASN A 14 2.39 -12.08 8.11
N LEU A 15 2.94 -10.87 8.07
CA LEU A 15 2.31 -9.68 7.48
C LEU A 15 1.73 -9.98 6.08
N THR A 16 2.42 -10.80 5.29
CA THR A 16 1.95 -11.23 3.96
C THR A 16 0.65 -12.04 4.01
N GLU A 17 0.50 -12.90 5.01
CA GLU A 17 -0.72 -13.70 5.22
C GLU A 17 -1.89 -12.82 5.65
N GLU A 18 -1.66 -11.85 6.53
CA GLU A 18 -2.70 -10.89 6.94
C GLU A 18 -3.19 -10.04 5.77
N ILE A 19 -2.27 -9.56 4.92
CA ILE A 19 -2.64 -8.81 3.72
C ILE A 19 -3.42 -9.68 2.74
N ALA A 20 -3.00 -10.93 2.51
CA ALA A 20 -3.71 -11.85 1.62
C ALA A 20 -5.15 -12.13 2.10
N LEU A 21 -5.34 -12.32 3.41
CA LEU A 21 -6.66 -12.46 4.02
C LEU A 21 -7.50 -11.18 3.87
N ALA A 22 -6.91 -10.01 4.09
CA ALA A 22 -7.60 -8.73 3.93
C ALA A 22 -8.03 -8.48 2.48
N VAL A 23 -7.19 -8.84 1.50
CA VAL A 23 -7.52 -8.78 0.07
C VAL A 23 -8.69 -9.71 -0.25
N ALA A 24 -8.67 -10.94 0.25
CA ALA A 24 -9.78 -11.88 0.08
C ALA A 24 -11.08 -11.33 0.68
N GLN A 25 -11.02 -10.81 1.90
CA GLN A 25 -12.16 -10.20 2.60
C GLN A 25 -12.75 -9.01 1.83
N CYS A 26 -11.92 -8.09 1.34
CA CYS A 26 -12.40 -6.90 0.62
C CYS A 26 -12.83 -7.21 -0.83
N SER A 27 -12.47 -8.38 -1.36
CA SER A 27 -12.95 -8.87 -2.65
C SER A 27 -14.28 -9.63 -2.58
N ASP A 28 -14.79 -9.93 -1.37
CA ASP A 28 -16.09 -10.56 -1.19
C ASP A 28 -17.22 -9.61 -1.63
N LEU A 29 -18.25 -10.17 -2.29
CA LEU A 29 -19.44 -9.42 -2.71
C LEU A 29 -20.26 -8.91 -1.53
N ASN A 30 -20.14 -9.57 -0.37
CA ASN A 30 -20.89 -9.25 0.84
C ASN A 30 -20.10 -8.40 1.83
N ALA A 31 -18.88 -7.97 1.46
CA ALA A 31 -18.08 -7.11 2.31
C ALA A 31 -18.79 -5.75 2.50
N THR A 32 -19.14 -5.44 3.74
CA THR A 32 -19.72 -4.15 4.12
C THR A 32 -18.67 -3.17 4.64
N ALA A 33 -17.47 -3.65 4.95
CA ALA A 33 -16.37 -2.82 5.40
C ALA A 33 -15.80 -2.02 4.23
N THR A 34 -15.60 -0.71 4.44
CA THR A 34 -14.90 0.16 3.48
C THR A 34 -13.44 -0.25 3.32
N THR A 35 -12.79 -0.63 4.42
CA THR A 35 -11.40 -1.07 4.45
C THR A 35 -11.23 -2.37 5.21
N CYS A 36 -10.32 -3.22 4.77
CA CYS A 36 -10.00 -4.50 5.40
C CYS A 36 -8.62 -4.51 6.03
N TYR A 37 -7.74 -3.58 5.65
CA TYR A 37 -6.43 -3.42 6.25
C TYR A 37 -5.95 -1.97 6.12
N PRO A 38 -5.28 -1.40 7.13
CA PRO A 38 -5.00 -1.97 8.45
C PRO A 38 -6.23 -1.96 9.39
N THR A 39 -6.14 -2.68 10.51
CA THR A 39 -7.17 -2.70 11.57
C THR A 39 -6.69 -1.93 12.80
N ASN A 40 -7.55 -1.76 13.81
CA ASN A 40 -7.18 -1.14 15.08
C ASN A 40 -6.20 -1.96 15.95
N GLN A 41 -5.94 -3.20 15.54
CA GLN A 41 -4.97 -4.09 16.21
C GLN A 41 -3.65 -4.16 15.44
N THR A 42 -3.59 -3.61 14.23
CA THR A 42 -2.39 -3.65 13.39
C THR A 42 -1.28 -2.81 14.01
N ARG A 43 -0.11 -3.44 14.19
CA ARG A 43 1.11 -2.80 14.65
C ARG A 43 2.21 -3.07 13.63
N LEU A 44 2.68 -2.03 12.96
CA LEU A 44 3.78 -2.10 12.00
C LEU A 44 5.07 -1.67 12.69
N ALA A 45 6.17 -2.38 12.46
CA ALA A 45 7.47 -2.03 13.00
C ALA A 45 8.41 -1.53 11.90
N GLN A 46 9.41 -0.73 12.27
CA GLN A 46 10.45 -0.23 11.35
C GLN A 46 11.20 -1.31 10.54
N GLY A 47 11.14 -2.58 10.96
CA GLY A 47 11.73 -3.71 10.22
C GLY A 47 10.85 -4.28 9.11
N ASP A 48 9.57 -3.89 9.07
CA ASP A 48 8.65 -4.28 8.01
C ASP A 48 8.93 -3.47 6.73
N GLN A 49 8.57 -4.02 5.57
CA GLN A 49 8.91 -3.41 4.28
C GLN A 49 8.00 -2.23 3.94
N ASP A 50 6.68 -2.46 4.00
CA ASP A 50 5.68 -1.52 3.51
C ASP A 50 4.48 -1.42 4.48
N VAL A 51 3.90 -0.23 4.54
CA VAL A 51 2.54 -0.01 5.05
C VAL A 51 1.57 -0.32 3.92
N TRP A 52 0.71 -1.30 4.14
CA TRP A 52 -0.35 -1.66 3.20
C TRP A 52 -1.67 -1.02 3.59
N PHE A 53 -2.47 -0.71 2.56
CA PHE A 53 -3.84 -0.24 2.69
C PHE A 53 -4.71 -1.00 1.69
N VAL A 54 -5.75 -1.65 2.19
CA VAL A 54 -6.64 -2.52 1.40
C VAL A 54 -8.07 -2.07 1.61
N TRP A 55 -8.76 -1.77 0.51
CA TRP A 55 -10.14 -1.28 0.54
C TRP A 55 -11.08 -2.08 -0.36
N ASN A 56 -12.37 -2.03 -0.01
CA ASN A 56 -13.43 -2.61 -0.81
C ASN A 56 -13.77 -1.66 -1.96
N SER A 57 -13.35 -2.03 -3.16
CA SER A 57 -13.53 -1.22 -4.36
C SER A 57 -14.99 -1.11 -4.81
N ARG A 58 -15.87 -2.01 -4.37
CA ARG A 58 -17.29 -2.08 -4.75
C ARG A 58 -18.19 -1.17 -3.93
N MET A 59 -17.65 -0.46 -2.93
CA MET A 59 -18.45 0.50 -2.16
C MET A 59 -19.11 1.52 -3.09
N PRO A 60 -20.45 1.69 -3.04
CA PRO A 60 -21.17 2.62 -3.92
C PRO A 60 -20.63 4.06 -3.87
N GLU A 61 -20.08 4.47 -2.74
CA GLU A 61 -19.45 5.78 -2.55
C GLU A 61 -18.13 5.93 -3.32
N LEU A 62 -17.40 4.83 -3.56
CA LEU A 62 -16.08 4.82 -4.22
C LEU A 62 -16.16 4.48 -5.72
N THR A 63 -17.27 3.93 -6.21
CA THR A 63 -17.40 3.46 -7.61
C THR A 63 -17.86 4.54 -8.59
N GLN A 64 -18.41 5.66 -8.13
CA GLN A 64 -19.03 6.67 -8.99
C GLN A 64 -18.07 7.27 -10.04
N THR A 65 -16.81 7.49 -9.67
CA THR A 65 -15.77 8.09 -10.54
C THR A 65 -14.74 7.09 -11.02
N ASN A 66 -14.80 5.83 -10.56
CA ASN A 66 -13.73 4.83 -10.72
C ASN A 66 -12.35 5.31 -10.23
N GLN A 67 -12.33 6.35 -9.40
CA GLN A 67 -11.13 6.94 -8.82
C GLN A 67 -11.39 7.33 -7.37
N VAL A 68 -10.40 7.12 -6.52
CA VAL A 68 -10.44 7.45 -5.09
C VAL A 68 -9.30 8.37 -4.73
N ASP A 69 -9.55 9.24 -3.76
CA ASP A 69 -8.50 9.99 -3.08
C ASP A 69 -8.21 9.28 -1.76
N ILE A 70 -6.92 9.04 -1.50
CA ILE A 70 -6.46 8.35 -0.29
C ILE A 70 -5.49 9.28 0.42
N GLN A 71 -5.67 9.44 1.72
CA GLN A 71 -4.78 10.23 2.58
C GLN A 71 -4.32 9.37 3.75
N LEU A 72 -3.08 9.58 4.18
CA LEU A 72 -2.54 9.00 5.41
C LEU A 72 -2.33 10.12 6.41
N PHE A 73 -2.93 9.98 7.59
CA PHE A 73 -2.81 10.92 8.69
C PHE A 73 -2.05 10.29 9.85
N ARG A 74 -1.37 11.14 10.62
CA ARG A 74 -0.86 10.84 11.96
C ARG A 74 -1.68 11.58 13.00
N VAL A 75 -1.83 10.98 14.17
CA VAL A 75 -2.42 11.64 15.33
C VAL A 75 -1.29 12.03 16.28
N ASP A 76 -1.11 13.33 16.50
CA ASP A 76 -0.13 13.86 17.45
C ASP A 76 -0.63 13.64 18.91
N ASP A 77 0.24 13.80 19.91
CA ASP A 77 -0.08 13.56 21.34
C ASP A 77 -1.25 14.40 21.89
N ASN A 78 -1.55 15.51 21.22
CA ASN A 78 -2.67 16.40 21.55
C ASN A 78 -4.00 15.99 20.88
N GLY A 79 -4.03 14.86 20.16
CA GLY A 79 -5.19 14.39 19.39
C GLY A 79 -5.40 15.12 18.06
N THR A 80 -4.48 16.00 17.66
CA THR A 80 -4.56 16.70 16.36
C THR A 80 -4.10 15.76 15.26
N SER A 81 -4.88 15.70 14.17
CA SER A 81 -4.51 14.93 12.99
C SER A 81 -3.69 15.79 12.04
N ARG A 82 -2.58 15.26 11.54
CA ARG A 82 -1.74 15.89 10.52
C ARG A 82 -1.59 14.97 9.33
N GLU A 83 -1.77 15.51 8.14
CA GLU A 83 -1.55 14.76 6.90
C GLU A 83 -0.07 14.41 6.75
N VAL A 84 0.18 13.16 6.37
CA VAL A 84 1.51 12.58 6.13
C VAL A 84 1.72 12.37 4.62
N TYR A 85 0.69 11.84 3.94
CA TYR A 85 0.69 11.62 2.49
C TYR A 85 -0.71 11.76 1.90
N GLU A 86 -0.73 12.09 0.61
CA GLU A 86 -1.93 12.21 -0.20
C GLU A 86 -1.72 11.51 -1.55
N TRP A 87 -2.72 10.75 -2.00
CA TRP A 87 -2.79 10.12 -3.31
C TRP A 87 -4.12 10.44 -3.98
N ASN A 88 -4.10 11.44 -4.86
CA ASN A 88 -5.29 11.88 -5.58
C ASN A 88 -5.52 11.10 -6.88
N GLY A 89 -6.78 10.86 -7.22
CA GLY A 89 -7.21 10.25 -8.47
C GLY A 89 -6.71 8.81 -8.66
N ARG A 90 -6.53 8.05 -7.57
CA ARG A 90 -6.07 6.65 -7.64
C ARG A 90 -7.15 5.79 -8.27
N TYR A 91 -6.77 4.95 -9.23
CA TYR A 91 -7.70 4.04 -9.88
C TYR A 91 -8.37 3.11 -8.85
N ASN A 92 -9.70 3.04 -8.87
CA ASN A 92 -10.50 2.11 -8.07
C ASN A 92 -10.88 0.88 -8.92
N PRO A 93 -10.43 -0.33 -8.58
CA PRO A 93 -10.71 -1.53 -9.39
C PRO A 93 -12.21 -1.82 -9.52
N THR A 94 -12.70 -2.10 -10.73
CA THR A 94 -14.14 -2.33 -10.97
C THR A 94 -14.52 -3.80 -11.16
N GLY A 95 -13.54 -4.69 -11.32
CA GLY A 95 -13.74 -6.14 -11.48
C GLY A 95 -14.10 -6.88 -10.19
N GLY A 96 -14.27 -6.14 -9.08
CA GLY A 96 -14.51 -6.71 -7.77
C GLY A 96 -13.26 -7.22 -7.05
N GLU A 97 -12.11 -6.88 -7.59
CA GLU A 97 -10.83 -6.99 -6.91
C GLU A 97 -10.76 -5.92 -5.82
N ALA A 98 -10.17 -6.26 -4.66
CA ALA A 98 -9.89 -5.26 -3.63
C ALA A 98 -8.88 -4.23 -4.16
N GLY A 99 -9.09 -2.97 -3.80
CA GLY A 99 -8.09 -1.95 -4.04
C GLY A 99 -6.93 -2.08 -3.06
N GLN A 100 -5.72 -1.81 -3.52
CA GLN A 100 -4.49 -1.95 -2.75
C GLN A 100 -3.55 -0.77 -2.97
N LEU A 101 -2.91 -0.33 -1.89
CA LEU A 101 -1.86 0.67 -1.87
C LEU A 101 -0.76 0.21 -0.92
N SER A 102 0.50 0.34 -1.33
CA SER A 102 1.67 0.03 -0.50
C SER A 102 2.62 1.22 -0.47
N ILE A 103 3.17 1.51 0.70
CA ILE A 103 4.08 2.63 0.92
C ILE A 103 5.25 2.14 1.76
N PRO A 104 6.51 2.33 1.35
CA PRO A 104 7.64 1.90 2.16
C PRO A 104 7.60 2.51 3.56
N ILE A 105 7.78 1.68 4.58
CA ILE A 105 7.74 2.15 5.98
C ILE A 105 8.80 3.20 6.26
N TYR A 106 9.97 3.06 5.64
CA TYR A 106 11.02 4.08 5.72
C TYR A 106 10.53 5.45 5.23
N THR A 107 9.76 5.49 4.14
CA THR A 107 9.18 6.71 3.59
C THR A 107 8.21 7.33 4.60
N VAL A 108 7.30 6.53 5.18
CA VAL A 108 6.38 6.99 6.22
C VAL A 108 7.10 7.53 7.46
N LEU A 109 8.11 6.82 7.94
CA LEU A 109 8.89 7.27 9.10
C LEU A 109 9.67 8.56 8.83
N SER A 110 10.17 8.73 7.60
CA SER A 110 10.96 9.91 7.22
C SER A 110 10.12 11.20 7.13
N SER A 111 8.82 11.11 6.85
CA SER A 111 7.93 12.28 6.78
C SER A 111 7.35 12.71 8.13
N LEU A 112 7.66 11.98 9.21
CA LEU A 112 7.19 12.36 10.55
C LEU A 112 7.96 13.55 11.15
N ASP A 113 9.00 14.08 10.48
CA ASP A 113 9.77 15.28 10.88
C ASP A 113 10.25 15.28 12.35
N GLU A 114 10.42 14.10 12.95
CA GLU A 114 10.75 13.96 14.36
C GLU A 114 12.05 13.20 14.55
N TYR A 115 12.98 13.84 15.25
CA TYR A 115 14.27 13.26 15.59
C TYR A 115 14.09 12.10 16.56
N TRP A 116 14.80 11.00 16.29
CA TRP A 116 14.84 9.86 17.20
C TRP A 116 15.48 10.26 18.54
N THR A 117 14.75 10.09 19.64
CA THR A 117 15.18 10.48 21.00
C THR A 117 15.90 9.37 21.77
N GLY A 118 16.14 8.20 21.16
CA GLY A 118 16.68 7.04 21.86
C GLY A 118 15.64 6.18 22.57
N ARG A 119 14.34 6.49 22.44
CA ARG A 119 13.24 5.77 23.12
C ARG A 119 12.24 5.23 22.12
N LEU A 120 11.68 4.06 22.43
CA LEU A 120 10.57 3.45 21.68
C LEU A 120 9.49 4.50 21.39
N ARG A 121 9.18 4.68 20.11
CA ARG A 121 8.16 5.63 19.65
C ARG A 121 7.03 4.85 18.98
N ILE A 122 5.80 5.14 19.41
CA ILE A 122 4.58 4.55 18.86
C ILE A 122 3.79 5.71 18.27
N VAL A 123 3.54 5.66 16.97
CA VAL A 123 2.89 6.73 16.21
C VAL A 123 1.55 6.21 15.71
N PRO A 124 0.42 6.69 16.25
CA PRO A 124 -0.89 6.33 15.74
C PRO A 124 -1.10 6.97 14.36
N LEU A 125 -1.50 6.14 13.39
CA LEU A 125 -1.76 6.51 12.02
C LEU A 125 -3.15 6.05 11.61
N TYR A 126 -3.79 6.74 10.67
CA TYR A 126 -5.02 6.25 10.05
C TYR A 126 -5.07 6.67 8.59
N PHE A 127 -5.70 5.84 7.76
CA PHE A 127 -6.03 6.22 6.40
C PHE A 127 -7.38 6.93 6.35
N ALA A 128 -7.55 7.84 5.42
CA ALA A 128 -8.85 8.31 4.97
C ALA A 128 -8.98 8.01 3.48
N ILE A 129 -10.18 7.61 3.06
CA ILE A 129 -10.48 7.33 1.66
C ILE A 129 -11.82 7.98 1.30
N GLY A 130 -11.88 8.56 0.10
CA GLY A 130 -13.07 9.17 -0.45
C GLY A 130 -13.13 9.05 -1.97
N GLN A 131 -14.25 9.47 -2.53
CA GLN A 131 -14.39 9.64 -3.97
C GLN A 131 -13.42 10.73 -4.47
N ALA A 132 -12.83 10.53 -5.64
CA ALA A 132 -11.92 11.53 -6.21
C ALA A 132 -12.59 12.92 -6.37
N ASN A 133 -11.91 13.96 -5.87
CA ASN A 133 -12.36 15.36 -5.80
C ASN A 133 -13.54 15.63 -4.85
N ALA A 134 -13.94 14.67 -4.03
CA ALA A 134 -14.92 14.89 -2.97
C ALA A 134 -14.22 15.23 -1.65
N ARG A 135 -14.73 16.20 -0.90
CA ARG A 135 -14.24 16.58 0.44
C ARG A 135 -14.79 15.69 1.57
N ASN A 136 -15.17 14.46 1.24
CA ASN A 136 -15.84 13.54 2.13
C ASN A 136 -14.95 12.33 2.37
N GLU A 137 -13.71 12.57 2.80
CA GLU A 137 -12.80 11.49 3.18
C GLU A 137 -13.27 10.87 4.51
N GLN A 138 -13.57 9.57 4.48
CA GLN A 138 -13.99 8.87 5.68
C GLN A 138 -12.74 8.33 6.40
N PRO A 139 -12.49 8.70 7.67
CA PRO A 139 -11.38 8.14 8.45
C PRO A 139 -11.61 6.65 8.72
N GLN A 140 -10.52 5.90 8.66
CA GLN A 140 -10.49 4.45 8.84
C GLN A 140 -9.88 4.08 10.20
N ALA A 141 -9.80 2.77 10.48
CA ALA A 141 -9.24 2.29 11.74
C ALA A 141 -7.81 2.83 11.97
N THR A 142 -7.57 3.31 13.19
CA THR A 142 -6.24 3.78 13.61
C THR A 142 -5.34 2.60 13.92
N PHE A 143 -4.17 2.54 13.30
CA PHE A 143 -3.14 1.54 13.53
C PHE A 143 -1.90 2.19 14.13
N GLU A 144 -0.96 1.38 14.62
CA GLU A 144 0.25 1.91 15.25
C GLU A 144 1.50 1.59 14.42
N LEU A 145 2.33 2.61 14.23
CA LEU A 145 3.67 2.47 13.68
C LEU A 145 4.72 2.57 14.80
N VAL A 146 5.55 1.55 14.93
CA VAL A 146 6.51 1.39 16.02
C VAL A 146 7.94 1.59 15.50
N GLN A 147 8.58 2.67 15.94
CA GLN A 147 9.98 2.95 15.67
C GLN A 147 10.85 2.53 16.87
N ARG A 148 11.87 1.71 16.61
CA ARG A 148 12.76 1.15 17.65
C ARG A 148 14.20 1.62 17.54
N ILE A 149 14.63 2.04 16.36
CA ILE A 149 16.02 2.44 16.09
C ILE A 149 16.04 3.78 15.35
N PRO A 150 17.15 4.54 15.45
CA PRO A 150 17.32 5.73 14.63
C PRO A 150 17.15 5.35 13.16
N LEU A 151 16.37 6.14 12.40
CA LEU A 151 16.39 6.02 10.94
C LEU A 151 17.81 6.35 10.49
N PRO A 152 18.39 5.60 9.53
CA PRO A 152 19.59 6.08 8.87
C PRO A 152 19.19 7.41 8.24
N LEU A 153 19.66 8.52 8.81
CA LEU A 153 19.62 9.80 8.13
C LEU A 153 20.34 9.50 6.81
N SER A 154 19.60 9.46 5.71
CA SER A 154 20.20 9.59 4.38
C SER A 154 21.04 10.86 4.50
N SER A 155 22.33 10.71 4.79
CA SER A 155 23.24 11.83 4.88
C SER A 155 23.00 12.54 3.56
N PRO A 156 22.55 13.82 3.56
CA PRO A 156 22.38 14.52 2.31
C PRO A 156 23.72 14.33 1.64
N SER A 157 23.72 13.59 0.52
CA SER A 157 24.96 13.31 -0.18
C SER A 157 25.51 14.69 -0.42
N ALA A 158 26.58 15.02 0.31
CA ALA A 158 27.35 16.20 0.07
C ALA A 158 27.93 15.93 -1.30
N THR A 159 27.15 16.24 -2.33
CA THR A 159 27.61 16.57 -3.66
C THR A 159 28.52 17.74 -3.40
N SER A 160 29.74 17.39 -3.05
CA SER A 160 30.87 18.25 -2.95
C SER A 160 31.03 18.71 -4.38
N THR A 161 30.39 19.84 -4.69
CA THR A 161 30.77 20.66 -5.82
C THR A 161 32.29 20.75 -5.72
N PRO A 162 33.05 20.22 -6.70
CA PRO A 162 34.48 20.43 -6.68
C PRO A 162 34.67 21.95 -6.79
N THR A 163 34.99 22.60 -5.68
CA THR A 163 35.49 23.96 -5.67
C THR A 163 36.82 23.89 -6.41
N ALA A 164 36.77 24.11 -7.72
CA ALA A 164 37.94 24.27 -8.54
C ALA A 164 38.76 25.42 -7.93
N SER A 165 39.88 25.05 -7.32
CA SER A 165 40.88 26.00 -6.83
C SER A 165 41.42 26.75 -8.04
N ALA A 166 40.97 27.99 -8.23
CA ALA A 166 41.55 28.89 -9.21
C ALA A 166 42.89 29.43 -8.66
N PRO A 167 44.02 29.25 -9.36
CA PRO A 167 45.24 29.99 -9.04
C PRO A 167 45.11 31.44 -9.51
N ALA A 168 45.66 32.35 -8.71
CA ALA A 168 45.82 33.76 -9.02
C ALA A 168 46.67 33.99 -10.29
N SER A 169 46.26 34.94 -11.14
CA SER A 169 47.16 35.65 -12.07
C SER A 169 46.51 36.95 -12.54
N ALA A 170 47.27 38.03 -12.43
CA ALA A 170 46.98 39.36 -12.94
C ALA A 170 47.14 39.44 -14.46
N ASN A 171 46.30 40.23 -15.14
CA ASN A 171 46.67 41.29 -16.10
C ASN A 171 45.50 41.70 -17.03
N SER A 172 45.29 43.02 -17.08
CA SER A 172 45.15 43.90 -18.25
C SER A 172 44.31 43.51 -19.48
N GLN A 173 43.32 44.38 -19.77
CA GLN A 173 42.90 44.92 -21.08
C GLN A 173 43.03 44.03 -22.33
N SER A 174 41.91 43.76 -23.01
CA SER A 174 41.67 44.15 -24.41
C SER A 174 40.31 43.63 -24.90
N SER A 175 39.72 44.38 -25.82
CA SER A 175 38.40 44.23 -26.41
C SER A 175 38.33 43.17 -27.53
N ALA A 176 37.11 42.67 -27.76
CA ALA A 176 36.59 42.01 -28.98
C ALA A 176 36.87 40.49 -29.16
N PRO A 177 36.19 39.77 -30.09
CA PRO A 177 34.77 39.44 -29.96
C PRO A 177 34.39 37.96 -30.33
N HIS A 178 33.11 37.61 -30.12
CA HIS A 178 32.30 36.46 -30.60
C HIS A 178 32.99 35.17 -31.12
N LEU A 179 32.73 34.02 -30.47
CA LEU A 179 32.67 32.71 -31.12
C LEU A 179 31.66 31.79 -30.39
N SER A 180 30.99 30.97 -31.19
CA SER A 180 29.68 30.33 -30.99
C SER A 180 29.64 29.25 -29.90
N ALA A 181 28.63 29.33 -29.04
CA ALA A 181 28.21 28.25 -28.13
C ALA A 181 27.35 27.24 -28.91
N GLY A 182 27.95 26.15 -29.34
CA GLY A 182 27.23 25.03 -29.92
C GLY A 182 28.11 23.79 -29.95
N VAL A 183 27.51 22.65 -29.59
CA VAL A 183 28.06 21.29 -29.73
C VAL A 183 28.93 20.79 -28.58
N VAL A 184 28.38 20.62 -27.36
CA VAL A 184 28.79 19.50 -26.45
C VAL A 184 27.67 19.13 -25.45
N VAL A 185 26.43 18.86 -25.89
CA VAL A 185 25.42 18.17 -25.05
C VAL A 185 24.54 17.31 -25.94
N GLY A 186 24.95 16.06 -26.22
CA GLY A 186 24.19 15.22 -27.16
C GLY A 186 24.53 13.75 -27.20
N ALA A 187 25.09 13.16 -26.14
CA ALA A 187 25.50 11.74 -26.15
C ALA A 187 24.69 10.81 -25.24
N VAL A 188 23.93 11.32 -24.26
CA VAL A 188 23.28 10.44 -23.26
C VAL A 188 21.83 10.07 -23.61
N LEU A 189 21.11 10.94 -24.33
CA LEU A 189 19.71 10.68 -24.72
C LEU A 189 19.54 9.73 -25.91
N GLY A 190 20.59 9.47 -26.69
CA GLY A 190 20.53 8.54 -27.83
C GLY A 190 20.67 7.06 -27.46
N GLY A 191 21.36 6.76 -26.35
CA GLY A 191 21.61 5.37 -25.93
C GLY A 191 20.37 4.68 -25.36
N ALA A 192 19.54 5.42 -24.61
CA ALA A 192 18.36 4.86 -23.95
C ALA A 192 17.28 4.44 -24.97
N SER A 193 17.08 5.22 -26.04
CA SER A 193 16.08 4.90 -27.08
C SER A 193 16.48 3.68 -27.89
N ALA A 194 17.77 3.51 -28.22
CA ALA A 194 18.27 2.33 -28.94
C ALA A 194 18.12 1.04 -28.11
N MET A 195 18.37 1.09 -26.80
CA MET A 195 18.17 -0.07 -25.91
C MET A 195 16.70 -0.48 -25.82
N ILE A 196 15.77 0.48 -25.70
CA ILE A 196 14.34 0.17 -25.63
C ILE A 196 13.85 -0.48 -26.93
N LEU A 197 14.28 0.01 -28.09
CA LEU A 197 13.93 -0.57 -29.39
C LEU A 197 14.49 -2.00 -29.56
N LEU A 198 15.72 -2.26 -29.10
CA LEU A 198 16.30 -3.60 -29.15
C LEU A 198 15.57 -4.59 -28.24
N LEU A 199 15.17 -4.17 -27.03
CA LEU A 199 14.40 -5.01 -26.11
C LEU A 199 13.00 -5.34 -26.68
N MET A 200 12.31 -4.35 -27.27
CA MET A 200 11.02 -4.55 -27.92
C MET A 200 11.13 -5.49 -29.13
N ALA A 201 12.17 -5.32 -29.96
CA ALA A 201 12.42 -6.20 -31.08
C ALA A 201 12.69 -7.64 -30.62
N ALA A 202 13.59 -7.83 -29.65
CA ALA A 202 13.91 -9.14 -29.09
C ALA A 202 12.68 -9.83 -28.47
N TRP A 203 11.84 -9.09 -27.74
CA TRP A 203 10.60 -9.62 -27.18
C TRP A 203 9.60 -10.02 -28.26
N SER A 204 9.45 -9.22 -29.32
CA SER A 204 8.56 -9.52 -30.45
C SER A 204 8.95 -10.81 -31.18
N PHE A 205 10.26 -11.03 -31.38
CA PHE A 205 10.78 -12.25 -32.01
C PHE A 205 10.59 -13.47 -31.12
N ARG A 206 10.73 -13.32 -29.79
CA ARG A 206 10.49 -14.41 -28.83
C ARG A 206 9.01 -14.80 -28.81
N ARG A 207 8.10 -13.82 -28.79
CA ARG A 207 6.65 -14.06 -28.80
C ARG A 207 6.19 -14.83 -30.03
N ARG A 208 6.77 -14.55 -31.21
CA ARG A 208 6.44 -15.28 -32.45
C ARG A 208 6.92 -16.75 -32.46
N ARG A 209 7.92 -17.11 -31.66
CA ARG A 209 8.42 -18.50 -31.61
C ARG A 209 7.56 -19.42 -30.74
N HIS A 210 6.66 -18.90 -29.92
CA HIS A 210 5.80 -19.72 -29.05
C HIS A 210 4.55 -20.27 -29.74
N THR A 211 4.31 -19.97 -31.03
CA THR A 211 3.16 -20.50 -31.80
C THR A 211 3.49 -21.66 -32.74
N ALA A 212 4.65 -22.31 -32.60
CA ALA A 212 5.05 -23.43 -33.46
C ALA A 212 5.54 -24.65 -32.69
N THR A 213 4.78 -25.07 -31.68
CA THR A 213 4.96 -26.40 -31.08
C THR A 213 3.58 -26.95 -30.75
N GLU A 214 2.94 -27.52 -31.76
CA GLU A 214 1.88 -28.52 -31.61
C GLU A 214 2.58 -29.89 -31.59
N PRO A 215 2.69 -30.54 -30.43
CA PRO A 215 2.73 -31.99 -30.35
C PRO A 215 1.31 -32.48 -30.05
N ASP A 216 0.69 -32.96 -31.12
CA ASP A 216 -0.01 -34.23 -31.21
C ASP A 216 -0.46 -34.91 -29.90
N SER A 217 -1.76 -35.17 -29.90
CA SER A 217 -2.54 -36.16 -29.16
C SER A 217 -1.81 -37.14 -28.22
N LEU A 218 -2.31 -37.24 -26.98
CA LEU A 218 -2.56 -38.53 -26.32
C LEU A 218 -3.42 -38.37 -25.06
N ASN A 219 -4.61 -38.97 -25.13
CA ASN A 219 -5.37 -39.61 -24.05
C ASN A 219 -4.99 -39.25 -22.61
N VAL A 220 -5.82 -38.44 -21.95
CA VAL A 220 -6.04 -38.59 -20.50
C VAL A 220 -7.55 -38.65 -20.27
N GLU A 221 -8.00 -39.90 -20.22
CA GLU A 221 -8.98 -40.45 -19.30
C GLU A 221 -9.89 -39.43 -18.58
N MET A 222 -11.12 -39.41 -19.06
CA MET A 222 -12.30 -38.78 -18.48
C MET A 222 -12.60 -39.45 -17.12
N VAL A 223 -12.05 -38.87 -16.04
CA VAL A 223 -12.41 -39.25 -14.67
C VAL A 223 -13.76 -38.63 -14.33
N ASP A 224 -14.77 -39.49 -14.32
CA ASP A 224 -16.12 -39.29 -13.82
C ASP A 224 -16.07 -38.98 -12.31
N TRP A 225 -16.14 -37.69 -11.95
CA TRP A 225 -16.40 -37.27 -10.58
C TRP A 225 -17.90 -37.32 -10.32
N ARG A 226 -18.34 -38.55 -10.06
CA ARG A 226 -19.65 -38.91 -9.54
C ARG A 226 -20.02 -38.00 -8.35
N LEU A 227 -21.19 -37.40 -8.49
CA LEU A 227 -22.01 -36.86 -7.41
C LEU A 227 -22.04 -37.82 -6.21
N GLU A 228 -21.47 -37.41 -5.08
CA GLU A 228 -21.94 -37.85 -3.77
C GLU A 228 -22.33 -36.62 -2.97
N SER A 229 -23.62 -36.34 -3.09
CA SER A 229 -24.42 -35.52 -2.21
C SER A 229 -24.44 -36.12 -0.80
N GLU A 230 -23.69 -35.56 0.14
CA GLU A 230 -24.00 -35.70 1.56
C GLU A 230 -24.42 -34.35 2.12
N THR A 231 -25.73 -34.17 2.09
CA THR A 231 -26.51 -33.23 2.88
C THR A 231 -26.32 -33.54 4.37
N SER A 232 -25.48 -32.79 5.09
CA SER A 232 -25.54 -32.71 6.55
C SER A 232 -26.27 -31.44 6.97
N SER A 233 -27.60 -31.50 7.02
CA SER A 233 -28.42 -30.51 7.70
C SER A 233 -28.27 -30.69 9.21
N ILE A 234 -27.47 -29.86 9.86
CA ILE A 234 -27.52 -29.75 11.32
C ILE A 234 -28.60 -28.73 11.67
N PHE A 235 -29.77 -29.29 11.95
CA PHE A 235 -30.82 -28.70 12.75
C PHE A 235 -30.22 -28.32 14.13
N SER A 236 -30.23 -27.04 14.50
CA SER A 236 -30.14 -26.65 15.91
C SER A 236 -31.41 -25.89 16.24
N LYS A 237 -32.36 -26.65 16.80
CA LYS A 237 -33.62 -26.20 17.35
C LYS A 237 -33.48 -26.23 18.87
N ASP A 238 -33.31 -25.06 19.45
CA ASP A 238 -33.54 -24.71 20.86
C ASP A 238 -33.84 -23.18 20.79
N ASP A 239 -35.08 -22.68 20.78
CA ASP A 239 -36.14 -22.79 21.79
C ASP A 239 -35.56 -22.72 23.21
N GLU A 240 -35.67 -21.55 23.86
CA GLU A 240 -36.42 -21.36 25.10
C GLU A 240 -36.10 -19.98 25.72
N ASP A 241 -37.11 -19.12 25.67
CA ASP A 241 -37.69 -18.47 26.84
C ASP A 241 -36.73 -17.76 27.82
N MET A 242 -36.53 -16.44 27.66
CA MET A 242 -36.30 -15.56 28.81
C MET A 242 -37.17 -14.30 28.75
N LYS A 243 -38.33 -14.47 29.38
CA LYS A 243 -39.18 -13.45 30.01
C LYS A 243 -38.48 -12.16 30.43
N ALA A 244 -39.19 -11.09 30.10
CA ALA A 244 -39.17 -9.78 30.73
C ALA A 244 -38.90 -9.83 32.25
N SER A 245 -37.95 -8.99 32.69
CA SER A 245 -37.97 -8.44 34.04
C SER A 245 -37.93 -6.92 33.93
N VAL A 246 -39.12 -6.35 34.04
CA VAL A 246 -39.38 -4.95 34.38
C VAL A 246 -38.88 -4.73 35.81
N HIS A 247 -37.98 -3.77 36.00
CA HIS A 247 -37.78 -3.15 37.31
C HIS A 247 -37.93 -1.64 37.16
N SER A 248 -39.14 -1.18 37.50
CA SER A 248 -39.37 0.16 38.01
C SER A 248 -38.58 0.32 39.31
N THR A 249 -37.83 1.39 39.46
CA THR A 249 -37.58 1.96 40.78
C THR A 249 -37.64 3.47 40.66
N THR A 250 -38.74 4.00 41.18
CA THR A 250 -39.01 5.38 41.48
C THR A 250 -38.44 5.69 42.86
N ALA A 251 -37.63 6.74 42.97
CA ALA A 251 -37.60 7.72 44.06
C ALA A 251 -36.44 8.70 43.81
#